data_AF-A0A4Q2XGH9-F1
#
_entry.id   AF-A0A4Q2XGH9-F1
#
_cell.length_a   1.000
_cell.length_b   1.000
_cell.length_c   1.000
_cell.angle_alpha   90.00
_cell.angle_beta   90.00
_cell.angle_gamma   90.00
#
_symmetry.space_group_name_H-M   'P 1'
#
loop_
_entity.id
_entity.type
_entity.pdbx_description
1 polymer ?
#
loop_
_entity_poly.entity_id
_entity_poly.type
_entity_poly.pdbx_seq_one_letter_code
_entity_poly.pdbx_strand_id
1 'polypeptide(L)'
;NLQFGQSGSSASHLSIEGLTFTGGGTGLNIGKCSELWIDRCTIQSMQERGITAESSDTDRIHITRCEISGCAVGPGISMGRSNGLVINSQSVIALNHVHDIAGSSTGGGIWIRQLSWGNLVSGNLVHDTELPNIFLAGAGANPVNVVENNICYRCTGDYGLRVTADCVVRNNLAFSDFAGPFLSSPYQSATPTRITVVQNTFIGTEGAARMVSWSGGNGLVFANNACYAQTGNAINITGGNGSTVFAGLVTYGGVTAGIPSTVSSGGLADFVNVTWNGTSRDATPSASSPLRSAANAAYLTEYDLSYFLRTLPASTGGSR
;
A
#
# COMPACT_ATOMS: atom_id res chain seq x y z
N ASN A 1 -3.43 -24.84 -10.87
CA ASN A 1 -4.75 -24.20 -10.64
C ASN A 1 -5.52 -25.00 -9.60
N LEU A 2 -5.64 -24.50 -8.38
CA LEU A 2 -6.59 -25.00 -7.38
C LEU A 2 -7.73 -24.00 -7.23
N GLN A 3 -8.97 -24.49 -7.11
CA GLN A 3 -10.16 -23.65 -7.11
C GLN A 3 -11.09 -24.01 -5.94
N PHE A 4 -11.67 -22.99 -5.30
CA PHE A 4 -12.60 -23.14 -4.18
C PHE A 4 -13.90 -22.37 -4.44
N GLY A 5 -15.01 -22.86 -3.91
CA GLY A 5 -16.28 -22.13 -3.95
C GLY A 5 -16.77 -21.75 -5.36
N GLN A 6 -16.46 -22.57 -6.37
CA GLN A 6 -16.84 -22.30 -7.76
C GLN A 6 -18.24 -22.85 -8.09
N SER A 7 -18.82 -22.37 -9.19
CA SER A 7 -20.08 -22.87 -9.77
C SER A 7 -21.27 -22.88 -8.81
N GLY A 8 -21.38 -21.87 -7.94
CA GLY A 8 -22.48 -21.70 -6.98
C GLY A 8 -22.31 -22.45 -5.66
N SER A 9 -21.26 -23.28 -5.54
CA SER A 9 -20.88 -23.94 -4.28
C SER A 9 -20.23 -22.91 -3.35
N SER A 10 -20.54 -22.94 -2.05
CA SER A 10 -19.79 -22.16 -1.05
C SER A 10 -18.78 -23.04 -0.32
N ALA A 11 -17.62 -22.46 0.03
CA ALA A 11 -16.68 -23.08 0.95
C ALA A 11 -16.47 -22.19 2.18
N SER A 12 -16.36 -22.76 3.37
CA SER A 12 -16.09 -22.02 4.59
C SER A 12 -15.27 -22.81 5.59
N HIS A 13 -14.52 -22.12 6.45
CA HIS A 13 -13.70 -22.74 7.50
C HIS A 13 -12.66 -23.72 6.96
N LEU A 14 -11.91 -23.25 5.96
CA LEU A 14 -10.85 -24.03 5.30
C LEU A 14 -9.49 -23.39 5.60
N SER A 15 -8.48 -24.21 5.89
CA SER A 15 -7.09 -23.77 5.94
C SER A 15 -6.24 -24.55 4.94
N ILE A 16 -5.35 -23.84 4.25
CA ILE A 16 -4.39 -24.38 3.29
C ILE A 16 -3.02 -23.87 3.71
N GLU A 17 -2.14 -24.79 4.09
CA GLU A 17 -0.89 -24.43 4.73
C GLU A 17 0.30 -25.17 4.14
N GLY A 18 1.40 -24.45 3.88
CA GLY A 18 2.67 -25.08 3.53
C GLY A 18 2.73 -25.72 2.14
N LEU A 19 1.87 -25.31 1.20
CA LEU A 19 1.81 -25.88 -0.14
C LEU A 19 2.54 -25.01 -1.17
N THR A 20 3.12 -25.65 -2.18
CA THR A 20 3.70 -24.99 -3.35
C THR A 20 2.82 -25.22 -4.58
N PHE A 21 2.44 -24.12 -5.24
CA PHE A 21 1.73 -24.10 -6.51
C PHE A 21 2.67 -23.53 -7.57
N THR A 22 2.93 -24.29 -8.63
CA THR A 22 3.83 -23.87 -9.71
C THR A 22 3.28 -24.22 -11.09
N GLY A 23 3.50 -23.34 -12.06
CA GLY A 23 2.96 -23.47 -13.41
C GLY A 23 1.43 -23.34 -13.51
N GLY A 24 0.92 -23.39 -14.75
CA GLY A 24 -0.51 -23.26 -15.04
C GLY A 24 -0.96 -21.82 -15.24
N GLY A 25 -2.27 -21.61 -15.27
CA GLY A 25 -2.90 -20.30 -15.48
C GLY A 25 -2.87 -19.47 -14.20
N THR A 26 -3.96 -19.52 -13.45
CA THR A 26 -4.07 -18.90 -12.13
C THR A 26 -3.72 -19.90 -11.02
N GLY A 27 -2.93 -19.48 -10.03
CA GLY A 27 -2.50 -20.32 -8.91
C GLY A 27 -3.67 -20.80 -8.07
N LEU A 28 -4.28 -19.89 -7.31
CA LEU A 28 -5.48 -20.11 -6.50
C LEU A 28 -6.63 -19.23 -6.96
N ASN A 29 -7.75 -19.84 -7.34
CA ASN A 29 -8.97 -19.13 -7.73
C ASN A 29 -10.09 -19.36 -6.70
N ILE A 30 -10.37 -18.32 -5.94
CA ILE A 30 -11.33 -18.29 -4.84
C ILE A 30 -12.66 -17.75 -5.37
N GLY A 31 -13.70 -18.59 -5.34
CA GLY A 31 -15.07 -18.21 -5.62
C GLY A 31 -15.79 -17.81 -4.34
N LYS A 32 -17.01 -18.28 -4.13
CA LYS A 32 -17.82 -17.96 -2.94
C LYS A 32 -17.24 -18.63 -1.71
N CYS A 33 -16.40 -17.92 -0.97
CA CYS A 33 -15.72 -18.42 0.21
C CYS A 33 -15.81 -17.45 1.38
N SER A 34 -15.86 -17.98 2.60
CA SER A 34 -15.69 -17.23 3.84
C SER A 34 -14.76 -17.97 4.80
N GLU A 35 -14.08 -17.27 5.71
CA GLU A 35 -13.26 -17.93 6.76
C GLU A 35 -12.22 -18.90 6.14
N LEU A 36 -11.46 -18.41 5.16
CA LEU A 36 -10.45 -19.18 4.42
C LEU A 36 -9.06 -18.69 4.82
N TRP A 37 -8.21 -19.59 5.29
CA TRP A 37 -6.79 -19.34 5.55
C TRP A 37 -5.92 -19.95 4.46
N ILE A 38 -5.05 -19.12 3.90
CA ILE A 38 -3.98 -19.51 2.98
C ILE A 38 -2.70 -19.01 3.63
N ASP A 39 -1.90 -19.94 4.15
CA ASP A 39 -0.80 -19.56 5.01
C ASP A 39 0.49 -20.31 4.68
N ARG A 40 1.63 -19.61 4.65
CA ARG A 40 2.94 -20.22 4.35
C ARG A 40 2.95 -21.01 3.03
N CYS A 41 2.18 -20.56 2.04
CA CYS A 41 2.17 -21.15 0.70
C CYS A 41 3.15 -20.43 -0.23
N THR A 42 3.66 -21.14 -1.23
CA THR A 42 4.44 -20.56 -2.34
C THR A 42 3.63 -20.66 -3.62
N ILE A 43 3.41 -19.56 -4.33
CA ILE A 43 2.73 -19.52 -5.63
C ILE A 43 3.68 -18.88 -6.64
N GLN A 44 4.19 -19.65 -7.60
CA GLN A 44 5.25 -19.17 -8.48
C GLN A 44 5.11 -19.61 -9.94
N SER A 45 5.57 -18.77 -10.87
CA SER A 45 5.60 -19.11 -12.30
C SER A 45 4.21 -19.36 -12.89
N MET A 46 3.26 -18.49 -12.57
CA MET A 46 1.89 -18.52 -13.10
C MET A 46 1.84 -17.83 -14.47
N GLN A 47 1.12 -18.39 -15.44
CA GLN A 47 0.85 -17.73 -16.73
C GLN A 47 -0.11 -16.55 -16.58
N GLU A 48 -0.90 -16.55 -15.50
CA GLU A 48 -1.81 -15.48 -15.14
C GLU A 48 -1.48 -15.01 -13.71
N ARG A 49 -2.47 -15.07 -12.80
CA ARG A 49 -2.46 -14.47 -11.47
C ARG A 49 -1.99 -15.46 -10.40
N GLY A 50 -1.50 -14.93 -9.28
CA GLY A 50 -1.15 -15.75 -8.11
C GLY A 50 -2.39 -16.25 -7.37
N ILE A 51 -3.01 -15.37 -6.58
CA ILE A 51 -4.23 -15.64 -5.82
C ILE A 51 -5.31 -14.63 -6.22
N THR A 52 -6.50 -15.11 -6.55
CA THR A 52 -7.60 -14.25 -7.01
C THR A 52 -8.92 -14.60 -6.31
N ALA A 53 -9.66 -13.59 -5.88
CA ALA A 53 -11.03 -13.69 -5.38
C ALA A 53 -11.93 -12.70 -6.13
N GLU A 54 -12.15 -12.98 -7.42
CA GLU A 54 -12.83 -12.05 -8.35
C GLU A 54 -14.11 -12.62 -8.99
N SER A 55 -14.49 -13.88 -8.70
CA SER A 55 -15.64 -14.53 -9.32
C SER A 55 -16.91 -14.51 -8.46
N SER A 56 -16.80 -14.26 -7.16
CA SER A 56 -17.93 -14.16 -6.22
C SER A 56 -17.51 -13.40 -4.97
N ASP A 57 -18.50 -12.86 -4.26
CA ASP A 57 -18.24 -12.14 -3.01
C ASP A 57 -17.57 -13.07 -1.97
N THR A 58 -16.64 -12.49 -1.21
CA THR A 58 -15.86 -13.19 -0.19
C THR A 58 -15.71 -12.35 1.06
N ASP A 59 -15.53 -13.02 2.19
CA ASP A 59 -15.32 -12.36 3.48
C ASP A 59 -14.38 -13.15 4.39
N ARG A 60 -13.55 -12.46 5.17
CA ARG A 60 -12.59 -13.10 6.10
C ARG A 60 -11.70 -14.13 5.40
N ILE A 61 -11.08 -13.69 4.30
CA ILE A 61 -10.02 -14.42 3.62
C ILE A 61 -8.68 -13.96 4.21
N HIS A 62 -7.91 -14.89 4.73
CA HIS A 62 -6.63 -14.64 5.39
C HIS A 62 -5.51 -15.21 4.53
N ILE A 63 -4.77 -14.32 3.85
CA ILE A 63 -3.59 -14.69 3.05
C ILE A 63 -2.37 -14.21 3.81
N THR A 64 -1.65 -15.13 4.44
CA THR A 64 -0.57 -14.77 5.35
C THR A 64 0.72 -15.53 5.11
N ARG A 65 1.87 -14.86 5.29
CA ARG A 65 3.21 -15.49 5.21
C ARG A 65 3.46 -16.27 3.93
N CYS A 66 2.80 -15.90 2.83
CA CYS A 66 2.96 -16.56 1.54
C CYS A 66 4.03 -15.86 0.69
N GLU A 67 4.65 -16.62 -0.21
CA GLU A 67 5.50 -16.10 -1.28
C GLU A 67 4.76 -16.20 -2.61
N ILE A 68 4.63 -15.09 -3.33
CA ILE A 68 3.96 -15.03 -4.63
C ILE A 68 4.89 -14.38 -5.64
N SER A 69 5.27 -15.12 -6.69
CA SER A 69 6.25 -14.63 -7.64
C SER A 69 6.04 -15.07 -9.10
N GLY A 70 6.64 -14.34 -10.04
CA GLY A 70 6.72 -14.75 -11.45
C GLY A 70 5.35 -14.95 -12.11
N CYS A 71 4.39 -14.08 -11.81
CA CYS A 71 3.08 -14.06 -12.48
C CYS A 71 3.20 -13.25 -13.78
N ALA A 72 2.84 -13.85 -14.92
CA ALA A 72 3.06 -13.24 -16.23
C ALA A 72 1.97 -12.23 -16.65
N VAL A 73 0.75 -12.38 -16.12
CA VAL A 73 -0.38 -11.48 -16.39
C VAL A 73 -1.24 -11.33 -15.15
N GLY A 74 -1.53 -10.09 -14.76
CA GLY A 74 -2.42 -9.82 -13.64
C GLY A 74 -1.72 -9.74 -12.29
N PRO A 75 -2.47 -9.40 -11.23
CA PRO A 75 -1.84 -9.18 -9.93
C PRO A 75 -1.36 -10.46 -9.27
N GLY A 76 -0.35 -10.35 -8.40
CA GLY A 76 0.05 -11.43 -7.51
C GLY A 76 -1.09 -11.84 -6.56
N ILE A 77 -1.74 -10.86 -5.93
CA ILE A 77 -2.96 -11.06 -5.12
C ILE A 77 -4.03 -10.06 -5.59
N SER A 78 -5.23 -10.52 -5.90
CA SER A 78 -6.36 -9.65 -6.25
C SER A 78 -7.64 -10.06 -5.54
N MET A 79 -8.28 -9.11 -4.87
CA MET A 79 -9.51 -9.30 -4.09
C MET A 79 -10.61 -8.33 -4.56
N GLY A 80 -11.78 -8.88 -4.87
CA GLY A 80 -12.91 -8.13 -5.42
C GLY A 80 -12.74 -7.79 -6.91
N ARG A 81 -13.72 -7.12 -7.52
CA ARG A 81 -13.68 -6.76 -8.95
C ARG A 81 -13.99 -5.28 -9.17
N SER A 82 -13.46 -4.73 -10.28
CA SER A 82 -13.74 -3.37 -10.74
C SER A 82 -15.23 -3.02 -10.73
N ASN A 83 -15.57 -1.74 -10.50
CA ASN A 83 -16.94 -1.24 -10.38
C ASN A 83 -17.75 -1.85 -9.23
N GLY A 84 -17.10 -2.53 -8.28
CA GLY A 84 -17.78 -3.17 -7.14
C GLY A 84 -18.68 -4.34 -7.52
N LEU A 85 -18.42 -4.99 -8.66
CA LEU A 85 -19.19 -6.15 -9.13
C LEU A 85 -18.99 -7.39 -8.25
N VAL A 86 -17.86 -7.46 -7.57
CA VAL A 86 -17.52 -8.49 -6.59
C VAL A 86 -16.81 -7.81 -5.43
N ILE A 87 -17.27 -8.09 -4.21
CA ILE A 87 -16.83 -7.44 -2.98
C ILE A 87 -16.05 -8.45 -2.15
N ASN A 88 -14.86 -8.04 -1.72
CA ASN A 88 -14.13 -8.71 -0.65
C ASN A 88 -14.21 -7.88 0.63
N SER A 89 -14.48 -8.52 1.76
CA SER A 89 -14.59 -7.82 3.04
C SER A 89 -13.84 -8.46 4.18
N GLN A 90 -13.41 -7.64 5.14
CA GLN A 90 -12.85 -8.09 6.43
C GLN A 90 -11.70 -9.10 6.31
N SER A 91 -10.95 -9.04 5.21
CA SER A 91 -9.88 -9.97 4.88
C SER A 91 -8.54 -9.44 5.35
N VAL A 92 -7.60 -10.35 5.60
CA VAL A 92 -6.25 -10.02 6.07
C VAL A 92 -5.23 -10.53 5.06
N ILE A 93 -4.49 -9.60 4.47
CA ILE A 93 -3.39 -9.89 3.55
C ILE A 93 -2.12 -9.41 4.24
N ALA A 94 -1.42 -10.30 4.92
CA ALA A 94 -0.33 -9.89 5.81
C ALA A 94 0.93 -10.74 5.76
N LEU A 95 2.08 -10.08 5.95
CA LEU A 95 3.39 -10.74 6.03
C LEU A 95 3.76 -11.55 4.78
N ASN A 96 3.18 -11.22 3.62
CA ASN A 96 3.49 -11.90 2.37
C ASN A 96 4.69 -11.25 1.68
N HIS A 97 5.38 -12.04 0.87
CA HIS A 97 6.40 -11.57 -0.06
C HIS A 97 5.86 -11.71 -1.48
N VAL A 98 5.64 -10.59 -2.18
CA VAL A 98 5.06 -10.56 -3.53
C VAL A 98 6.04 -9.88 -4.48
N HIS A 99 6.54 -10.60 -5.49
CA HIS A 99 7.58 -10.04 -6.35
C HIS A 99 7.64 -10.59 -7.77
N ASP A 100 8.40 -9.93 -8.64
CA ASP A 100 8.59 -10.31 -10.04
C ASP A 100 7.25 -10.51 -10.77
N ILE A 101 6.34 -9.57 -10.59
CA ILE A 101 5.01 -9.60 -11.21
C ILE A 101 5.04 -8.75 -12.47
N ALA A 102 4.90 -9.42 -13.61
CA ALA A 102 4.99 -8.80 -14.93
C ALA A 102 3.60 -8.50 -15.51
N GLY A 103 3.56 -7.63 -16.51
CA GLY A 103 2.39 -7.37 -17.35
C GLY A 103 2.04 -5.89 -17.40
N SER A 104 2.39 -5.23 -18.49
CA SER A 104 2.28 -3.77 -18.68
C SER A 104 0.92 -3.14 -18.46
N SER A 105 -0.15 -3.94 -18.47
CA SER A 105 -1.52 -3.48 -18.27
C SER A 105 -2.21 -4.09 -17.04
N THR A 106 -1.60 -5.07 -16.38
CA THR A 106 -2.27 -5.84 -15.31
C THR A 106 -1.36 -6.35 -14.18
N GLY A 107 -0.03 -6.27 -14.32
CA GLY A 107 0.98 -6.87 -13.44
C GLY A 107 1.27 -6.10 -12.16
N GLY A 108 0.31 -6.01 -11.25
CA GLY A 108 0.48 -5.38 -9.94
C GLY A 108 0.78 -6.36 -8.81
N GLY A 109 1.14 -5.86 -7.62
CA GLY A 109 1.36 -6.73 -6.46
C GLY A 109 0.05 -7.18 -5.81
N ILE A 110 -0.44 -6.39 -4.85
CA ILE A 110 -1.63 -6.68 -4.04
C ILE A 110 -2.73 -5.67 -4.37
N TRP A 111 -3.87 -6.15 -4.87
CA TRP A 111 -4.96 -5.30 -5.34
C TRP A 111 -6.25 -5.57 -4.55
N ILE A 112 -6.78 -4.53 -3.91
CA ILE A 112 -8.11 -4.52 -3.29
C ILE A 112 -9.02 -3.61 -4.13
N ARG A 113 -10.03 -4.21 -4.78
CA ARG A 113 -10.87 -3.52 -5.77
C ARG A 113 -12.02 -2.75 -5.14
N GLN A 114 -12.71 -1.96 -5.97
CA GLN A 114 -13.71 -0.99 -5.55
C GLN A 114 -14.82 -1.65 -4.71
N LEU A 115 -15.30 -0.91 -3.70
CA LEU A 115 -16.31 -1.31 -2.71
C LEU A 115 -15.89 -2.46 -1.78
N SER A 116 -14.72 -3.10 -1.98
CA SER A 116 -14.15 -4.00 -0.99
C SER A 116 -13.74 -3.21 0.25
N TRP A 117 -14.01 -3.74 1.45
CA TRP A 117 -14.02 -2.93 2.67
C TRP A 117 -13.54 -3.67 3.91
N GLY A 118 -13.07 -2.93 4.92
CA GLY A 118 -12.61 -3.48 6.19
C GLY A 118 -11.41 -4.43 6.06
N ASN A 119 -10.69 -4.40 4.94
CA ASN A 119 -9.54 -5.27 4.72
C ASN A 119 -8.27 -4.68 5.34
N LEU A 120 -7.40 -5.55 5.83
CA LEU A 120 -6.08 -5.21 6.36
C LEU A 120 -5.00 -5.73 5.42
N VAL A 121 -4.17 -4.82 4.90
CA VAL A 121 -2.97 -5.13 4.11
C VAL A 121 -1.74 -4.73 4.94
N SER A 122 -1.12 -5.69 5.63
CA SER A 122 -0.14 -5.38 6.69
C SER A 122 1.18 -6.13 6.58
N GLY A 123 2.30 -5.41 6.70
CA GLY A 123 3.62 -6.07 6.85
C GLY A 123 4.10 -6.83 5.61
N ASN A 124 3.55 -6.55 4.42
CA ASN A 124 3.96 -7.23 3.19
C ASN A 124 5.23 -6.59 2.62
N LEU A 125 6.07 -7.43 2.01
CA LEU A 125 7.20 -7.01 1.18
C LEU A 125 6.78 -7.16 -0.29
N VAL A 126 6.61 -6.05 -1.00
CA VAL A 126 6.12 -6.06 -2.39
C VAL A 126 7.06 -5.30 -3.31
N HIS A 127 7.57 -5.96 -4.36
CA HIS A 127 8.55 -5.31 -5.24
C HIS A 127 8.66 -5.93 -6.63
N ASP A 128 9.40 -5.27 -7.52
CA ASP A 128 9.59 -5.74 -8.89
C ASP A 128 8.26 -6.03 -9.58
N THR A 129 7.36 -5.04 -9.52
CA THR A 129 6.05 -5.10 -10.16
C THR A 129 5.95 -4.03 -11.24
N GLU A 130 5.28 -4.34 -12.35
CA GLU A 130 5.14 -3.38 -13.45
C GLU A 130 4.07 -2.31 -13.15
N LEU A 131 2.97 -2.72 -12.51
CA LEU A 131 1.92 -1.83 -11.98
C LEU A 131 2.04 -1.69 -10.45
N PRO A 132 1.15 -0.94 -9.74
CA PRO A 132 1.37 -0.63 -8.34
C PRO A 132 1.68 -1.86 -7.49
N ASN A 133 2.66 -1.70 -6.59
CA ASN A 133 2.98 -2.72 -5.60
C ASN A 133 1.72 -3.01 -4.76
N ILE A 134 1.04 -1.95 -4.29
CA ILE A 134 -0.27 -2.09 -3.64
C ILE A 134 -1.25 -1.11 -4.27
N PHE A 135 -2.39 -1.62 -4.71
CA PHE A 135 -3.52 -0.85 -5.20
C PHE A 135 -4.72 -1.01 -4.25
N LEU A 136 -5.27 0.11 -3.82
CA LEU A 136 -6.44 0.15 -2.93
C LEU A 136 -7.50 1.09 -3.50
N ALA A 137 -8.64 0.53 -3.89
CA ALA A 137 -9.80 1.30 -4.28
C ALA A 137 -10.69 1.68 -3.08
N GLY A 138 -11.61 2.63 -3.30
CA GLY A 138 -12.50 3.13 -2.26
C GLY A 138 -13.53 2.10 -1.78
N ALA A 139 -13.74 2.04 -0.47
CA ALA A 139 -14.74 1.22 0.22
C ALA A 139 -16.16 1.84 0.21
N GLY A 140 -16.31 3.11 -0.20
CA GLY A 140 -17.56 3.84 -0.11
C GLY A 140 -17.95 4.12 1.34
N ALA A 141 -19.22 3.93 1.68
CA ALA A 141 -19.74 4.15 3.04
C ALA A 141 -19.34 3.05 4.05
N ASN A 142 -18.71 1.97 3.61
CA ASN A 142 -18.32 0.85 4.47
C ASN A 142 -17.10 1.19 5.34
N PRO A 143 -16.75 0.33 6.33
CA PRO A 143 -15.49 0.46 7.06
C PRO A 143 -14.28 0.58 6.11
N VAL A 144 -13.36 1.48 6.44
CA VAL A 144 -12.17 1.74 5.63
C VAL A 144 -11.28 0.50 5.52
N ASN A 145 -10.55 0.40 4.42
CA ASN A 145 -9.42 -0.51 4.32
C ASN A 145 -8.19 0.10 5.01
N VAL A 146 -7.30 -0.73 5.55
CA VAL A 146 -6.06 -0.31 6.21
C VAL A 146 -4.86 -0.90 5.49
N VAL A 147 -3.91 -0.05 5.11
CA VAL A 147 -2.63 -0.42 4.50
C VAL A 147 -1.52 0.03 5.45
N GLU A 148 -0.85 -0.92 6.09
CA GLU A 148 0.14 -0.58 7.11
C GLU A 148 1.40 -1.43 7.10
N ASN A 149 2.50 -0.85 7.58
CA ASN A 149 3.77 -1.56 7.79
C ASN A 149 4.32 -2.29 6.53
N ASN A 150 3.87 -1.93 5.33
CA ASN A 150 4.35 -2.57 4.10
C ASN A 150 5.64 -1.92 3.61
N ILE A 151 6.48 -2.71 2.95
CA ILE A 151 7.68 -2.26 2.25
C ILE A 151 7.45 -2.43 0.75
N CYS A 152 7.50 -1.34 0.00
CA CYS A 152 7.23 -1.29 -1.44
C CYS A 152 8.42 -0.68 -2.19
N TYR A 153 8.90 -1.31 -3.26
CA TYR A 153 10.00 -0.77 -4.06
C TYR A 153 10.04 -1.34 -5.47
N ARG A 154 10.76 -0.67 -6.37
CA ARG A 154 10.92 -1.08 -7.79
C ARG A 154 9.58 -1.36 -8.50
N CYS A 155 8.67 -0.39 -8.41
CA CYS A 155 7.50 -0.34 -9.30
C CYS A 155 7.90 0.46 -10.55
N THR A 156 7.82 -0.15 -11.73
CA THR A 156 8.44 0.39 -12.96
C THR A 156 7.49 1.08 -13.92
N GLY A 157 6.17 0.96 -13.73
CA GLY A 157 5.15 1.53 -14.64
C GLY A 157 4.01 2.30 -13.95
N ASP A 158 4.02 2.43 -12.63
CA ASP A 158 3.03 3.20 -11.87
C ASP A 158 3.65 3.67 -10.52
N TYR A 159 2.82 4.01 -9.53
CA TYR A 159 3.24 4.34 -8.18
C TYR A 159 3.34 3.10 -7.29
N GLY A 160 4.29 3.10 -6.34
CA GLY A 160 4.44 1.98 -5.39
C GLY A 160 3.14 1.69 -4.62
N LEU A 161 2.61 2.71 -3.94
CA LEU A 161 1.30 2.67 -3.29
C LEU A 161 0.32 3.58 -4.03
N ARG A 162 -0.77 2.99 -4.56
CA ARG A 162 -1.85 3.73 -5.21
C ARG A 162 -3.16 3.55 -4.47
N VAL A 163 -3.69 4.64 -3.92
CA VAL A 163 -4.82 4.59 -2.99
C VAL A 163 -5.89 5.63 -3.35
N THR A 164 -7.12 5.17 -3.57
CA THR A 164 -8.16 6.03 -4.15
C THR A 164 -8.94 6.84 -3.12
N ALA A 165 -9.53 6.18 -2.13
CA ALA A 165 -10.46 6.74 -1.16
C ALA A 165 -10.64 5.77 0.02
N ASP A 166 -11.32 6.22 1.08
CA ASP A 166 -11.83 5.39 2.18
C ASP A 166 -10.80 4.44 2.80
N CYS A 167 -9.69 5.02 3.25
CA CYS A 167 -8.53 4.24 3.66
C CYS A 167 -7.70 4.89 4.76
N VAL A 168 -7.02 4.04 5.52
CA VAL A 168 -5.90 4.43 6.38
C VAL A 168 -4.62 3.87 5.78
N VAL A 169 -3.63 4.73 5.53
CA VAL A 169 -2.31 4.38 5.02
C VAL A 169 -1.29 4.80 6.07
N ARG A 170 -0.65 3.84 6.76
CA ARG A 170 0.24 4.21 7.87
C ARG A 170 1.48 3.35 8.01
N ASN A 171 2.57 3.92 8.52
CA ASN A 171 3.81 3.18 8.80
C ASN A 171 4.39 2.42 7.59
N ASN A 172 4.05 2.77 6.36
CA ASN A 172 4.63 2.12 5.18
C ASN A 172 5.96 2.76 4.81
N LEU A 173 6.86 1.97 4.22
CA LEU A 173 8.09 2.42 3.59
C LEU A 173 8.02 2.12 2.10
N ALA A 174 7.98 3.16 1.27
CA ALA A 174 7.86 3.00 -0.18
C ALA A 174 8.94 3.77 -0.93
N PHE A 175 9.49 3.11 -1.95
CA PHE A 175 10.51 3.63 -2.87
C PHE A 175 10.00 3.63 -4.31
N SER A 176 10.44 4.59 -5.11
CA SER A 176 10.21 4.57 -6.56
C SER A 176 11.25 5.40 -7.32
N ASP A 177 11.78 4.82 -8.39
CA ASP A 177 12.65 5.48 -9.38
C ASP A 177 11.92 5.84 -10.68
N PHE A 178 10.59 5.64 -10.71
CA PHE A 178 9.70 6.03 -11.81
C PHE A 178 8.79 7.19 -11.34
N ALA A 179 7.47 6.99 -11.27
CA ALA A 179 6.51 8.05 -11.03
C ALA A 179 6.46 8.57 -9.58
N GLY A 180 6.72 7.70 -8.60
CA GLY A 180 6.71 8.04 -7.17
C GLY A 180 6.22 6.90 -6.27
N PRO A 181 6.56 6.93 -4.97
CA PRO A 181 6.18 5.89 -4.01
C PRO A 181 4.71 5.97 -3.57
N PHE A 182 4.06 7.14 -3.63
CA PHE A 182 2.67 7.28 -3.21
C PHE A 182 1.82 8.13 -4.16
N LEU A 183 0.67 7.60 -4.55
CA LEU A 183 -0.40 8.31 -5.25
C LEU A 183 -1.72 8.13 -4.53
N SER A 184 -2.41 9.25 -4.32
CA SER A 184 -3.85 9.26 -4.11
C SER A 184 -4.57 10.05 -5.20
N SER A 185 -5.52 9.41 -5.88
CA SER A 185 -6.27 10.01 -6.98
C SER A 185 -7.64 9.35 -7.12
N PRO A 186 -8.63 10.04 -7.70
CA PRO A 186 -9.89 9.41 -8.11
C PRO A 186 -9.67 8.17 -8.98
N TYR A 187 -10.54 7.18 -8.83
CA TYR A 187 -10.57 5.97 -9.65
C TYR A 187 -12.01 5.48 -9.74
N GLN A 188 -12.50 5.30 -10.98
CA GLN A 188 -13.90 4.97 -11.25
C GLN A 188 -14.83 5.98 -10.55
N SER A 189 -15.85 5.52 -9.82
CA SER A 189 -16.76 6.40 -9.08
C SER A 189 -16.25 6.80 -7.69
N ALA A 190 -15.06 6.35 -7.27
CA ALA A 190 -14.49 6.70 -5.97
C ALA A 190 -13.62 7.96 -6.07
N THR A 191 -13.88 8.91 -5.16
CA THR A 191 -13.12 10.16 -5.01
C THR A 191 -12.52 10.25 -3.59
N PRO A 192 -11.37 10.91 -3.41
CA PRO A 192 -10.75 11.08 -2.09
C PRO A 192 -11.63 11.89 -1.13
N THR A 193 -12.38 11.22 -0.26
CA THR A 193 -13.28 11.88 0.72
C THR A 193 -12.98 11.53 2.17
N ARG A 194 -12.39 10.37 2.42
CA ARG A 194 -12.14 9.84 3.78
C ARG A 194 -10.82 9.07 3.84
N ILE A 195 -9.71 9.82 3.77
CA ILE A 195 -8.35 9.26 3.72
C ILE A 195 -7.52 9.79 4.89
N THR A 196 -6.79 8.89 5.55
CA THR A 196 -5.75 9.24 6.51
C THR A 196 -4.43 8.62 6.08
N VAL A 197 -3.42 9.45 5.82
CA VAL A 197 -2.06 9.04 5.47
C VAL A 197 -1.12 9.53 6.56
N VAL A 198 -0.63 8.62 7.41
CA VAL A 198 0.18 9.01 8.57
C VAL A 198 1.40 8.14 8.81
N GLN A 199 2.50 8.75 9.27
CA GLN A 199 3.72 8.02 9.64
C GLN A 199 4.28 7.14 8.53
N ASN A 200 4.21 7.55 7.26
CA ASN A 200 4.85 6.82 6.17
C ASN A 200 6.19 7.46 5.79
N THR A 201 7.11 6.65 5.26
CA THR A 201 8.33 7.13 4.62
C THR A 201 8.25 6.87 3.12
N PHE A 202 8.25 7.95 2.35
CA PHE A 202 8.12 7.97 0.90
C PHE A 202 9.40 8.55 0.29
N ILE A 203 10.17 7.72 -0.41
CA ILE A 203 11.43 8.12 -1.03
C ILE A 203 11.32 7.87 -2.53
N GLY A 204 11.60 8.87 -3.37
CA GLY A 204 11.59 8.64 -4.81
C GLY A 204 12.46 9.61 -5.61
N THR A 205 12.76 9.23 -6.84
CA THR A 205 13.61 10.04 -7.73
C THR A 205 12.85 11.25 -8.27
N GLU A 206 11.72 11.03 -8.96
CA GLU A 206 10.95 12.09 -9.64
C GLU A 206 9.88 12.75 -8.75
N GLY A 207 9.53 12.12 -7.64
CA GLY A 207 8.53 12.61 -6.70
C GLY A 207 8.35 11.66 -5.51
N ALA A 208 7.73 12.13 -4.43
CA ALA A 208 7.43 11.28 -3.27
C ALA A 208 5.91 11.05 -3.11
N ALA A 209 5.16 12.06 -2.68
CA ALA A 209 3.73 11.94 -2.46
C ALA A 209 2.94 12.80 -3.46
N ARG A 210 2.07 12.15 -4.24
CA ARG A 210 1.11 12.84 -5.12
C ARG A 210 -0.32 12.65 -4.64
N MET A 211 -1.06 13.74 -4.56
CA MET A 211 -2.48 13.76 -4.20
C MET A 211 -3.27 14.54 -5.25
N VAL A 212 -4.40 13.99 -5.68
CA VAL A 212 -5.25 14.55 -6.74
C VAL A 212 -6.67 14.66 -6.22
N SER A 213 -7.28 15.83 -6.35
CA SER A 213 -8.69 16.09 -5.98
C SER A 213 -9.00 15.90 -4.49
N TRP A 214 -8.10 16.35 -3.62
CA TRP A 214 -8.29 16.33 -2.16
C TRP A 214 -9.12 17.53 -1.64
N SER A 215 -9.62 18.39 -2.53
CA SER A 215 -10.46 19.53 -2.15
C SER A 215 -11.90 19.16 -1.76
N GLY A 216 -12.38 17.97 -2.17
CA GLY A 216 -13.77 17.54 -1.94
C GLY A 216 -14.01 16.72 -0.66
N GLY A 217 -12.95 16.28 0.01
CA GLY A 217 -13.07 15.48 1.23
C GLY A 217 -13.18 16.32 2.50
N ASN A 218 -13.93 15.82 3.47
CA ASN A 218 -13.98 16.41 4.81
C ASN A 218 -13.18 15.53 5.78
N GLY A 219 -12.20 16.11 6.47
CA GLY A 219 -11.35 15.37 7.41
C GLY A 219 -10.29 14.49 6.74
N LEU A 220 -9.78 14.89 5.57
CA LEU A 220 -8.58 14.28 5.00
C LEU A 220 -7.37 14.62 5.87
N VAL A 221 -6.48 13.65 6.10
CA VAL A 221 -5.29 13.82 6.94
C VAL A 221 -4.05 13.35 6.19
N PHE A 222 -3.03 14.20 6.13
CA PHE A 222 -1.69 13.88 5.67
C PHE A 222 -0.68 14.39 6.71
N ALA A 223 -0.34 13.55 7.68
CA ALA A 223 0.44 13.98 8.84
C ALA A 223 1.58 13.02 9.19
N ASN A 224 2.65 13.52 9.79
CA ASN A 224 3.80 12.73 10.24
C ASN A 224 4.45 11.88 9.12
N ASN A 225 4.30 12.26 7.84
CA ASN A 225 4.96 11.58 6.74
C ASN A 225 6.33 12.21 6.44
N ALA A 226 7.30 11.35 6.13
CA ALA A 226 8.61 11.70 5.60
C ALA A 226 8.57 11.57 4.08
N CYS A 227 8.71 12.68 3.34
CA CYS A 227 8.57 12.70 1.87
C CYS A 227 9.84 13.24 1.20
N TYR A 228 10.57 12.39 0.48
CA TYR A 228 11.88 12.69 -0.09
C TYR A 228 11.83 12.48 -1.59
N ALA A 229 11.97 13.55 -2.37
CA ALA A 229 12.06 13.54 -3.81
C ALA A 229 13.43 14.06 -4.26
N GLN A 230 14.16 13.31 -5.08
CA GLN A 230 15.51 13.71 -5.52
C GLN A 230 15.49 14.93 -6.44
N THR A 231 14.62 14.92 -7.46
CA THR A 231 14.59 15.95 -8.51
C THR A 231 13.25 16.68 -8.61
N GLY A 232 12.17 16.13 -8.06
CA GLY A 232 10.83 16.71 -8.15
C GLY A 232 10.22 17.13 -6.82
N ASN A 233 8.90 16.99 -6.73
CA ASN A 233 8.16 17.41 -5.54
C ASN A 233 8.09 16.28 -4.50
N ALA A 234 8.55 16.58 -3.29
CA ALA A 234 8.28 15.79 -2.10
C ALA A 234 6.76 15.65 -1.88
N ILE A 235 6.02 16.75 -2.05
CA ILE A 235 4.57 16.74 -1.95
C ILE A 235 3.98 17.52 -3.11
N ASN A 236 3.19 16.83 -3.94
CA ASN A 236 2.47 17.40 -5.08
C ASN A 236 0.97 17.24 -4.90
N ILE A 237 0.23 18.34 -4.78
CA ILE A 237 -1.23 18.34 -4.71
C ILE A 237 -1.81 19.06 -5.93
N THR A 238 -2.72 18.38 -6.62
CA THR A 238 -3.44 18.91 -7.78
C THR A 238 -4.95 18.84 -7.56
N GLY A 239 -5.69 19.82 -8.05
CA GLY A 239 -7.14 19.92 -7.80
C GLY A 239 -7.53 20.45 -6.40
N GLY A 240 -6.56 21.01 -5.66
CA GLY A 240 -6.77 21.66 -4.37
C GLY A 240 -6.66 20.71 -3.15
N ASN A 241 -6.46 21.29 -1.97
CA ASN A 241 -6.29 20.60 -0.69
C ASN A 241 -7.45 20.81 0.31
N GLY A 242 -8.43 21.67 0.02
CA GLY A 242 -9.65 21.83 0.83
C GLY A 242 -9.36 22.04 2.32
N SER A 243 -10.04 21.28 3.18
CA SER A 243 -9.82 21.26 4.63
C SER A 243 -8.84 20.17 5.10
N THR A 244 -7.96 19.70 4.21
CA THR A 244 -6.97 18.66 4.56
C THR A 244 -6.06 19.14 5.68
N VAL A 245 -5.87 18.28 6.68
CA VAL A 245 -4.90 18.53 7.75
C VAL A 245 -3.51 18.09 7.32
N PHE A 246 -2.55 19.01 7.41
CA PHE A 246 -1.12 18.74 7.28
C PHE A 246 -0.42 19.02 8.62
N ALA A 247 0.38 18.08 9.11
CA ALA A 247 1.08 18.23 10.39
C ALA A 247 2.33 17.35 10.47
N GLY A 248 3.38 17.79 11.16
CA GLY A 248 4.57 16.97 11.46
C GLY A 248 5.30 16.42 10.24
N LEU A 249 5.25 17.12 9.11
CA LEU A 249 5.83 16.67 7.85
C LEU A 249 7.33 16.98 7.79
N VAL A 250 8.11 16.06 7.27
CA VAL A 250 9.54 16.27 6.96
C VAL A 250 9.72 16.02 5.48
N THR A 251 10.32 16.99 4.78
CA THR A 251 10.38 16.95 3.31
C THR A 251 11.76 17.29 2.76
N TYR A 252 12.19 16.56 1.73
CA TYR A 252 13.31 16.90 0.86
C TYR A 252 12.81 16.98 -0.59
N GLY A 253 12.97 18.13 -1.25
CA GLY A 253 12.41 18.39 -2.59
C GLY A 253 11.27 19.41 -2.57
N GLY A 254 10.65 19.65 -3.73
CA GLY A 254 9.63 20.69 -3.88
C GLY A 254 8.31 20.36 -3.16
N VAL A 255 7.57 21.38 -2.74
CA VAL A 255 6.27 21.22 -2.08
C VAL A 255 5.28 22.17 -2.75
N THR A 256 4.09 21.67 -3.09
CA THR A 256 3.01 22.53 -3.64
C THR A 256 2.71 23.70 -2.68
N ALA A 257 2.60 24.91 -3.22
CA ALA A 257 2.31 26.11 -2.46
C ALA A 257 1.01 25.97 -1.64
N GLY A 258 1.02 26.47 -0.40
CA GLY A 258 -0.13 26.42 0.51
C GLY A 258 -0.20 25.16 1.39
N ILE A 259 0.76 24.24 1.29
CA ILE A 259 0.92 23.15 2.27
C ILE A 259 1.74 23.69 3.45
N PRO A 260 1.18 23.73 4.67
CA PRO A 260 1.84 24.36 5.81
C PRO A 260 2.95 23.48 6.41
N SER A 261 3.92 24.15 7.06
CA SER A 261 4.86 23.61 8.05
C SER A 261 5.47 22.24 7.71
N THR A 262 6.40 22.23 6.76
CA THR A 262 7.33 21.13 6.58
C THR A 262 8.66 21.46 7.27
N VAL A 263 9.25 20.50 7.96
CA VAL A 263 10.65 20.57 8.36
C VAL A 263 11.48 20.18 7.14
N SER A 264 12.34 21.10 6.66
CA SER A 264 13.22 20.80 5.55
C SER A 264 14.29 19.80 5.95
N SER A 265 14.56 18.86 5.05
CA SER A 265 15.56 17.81 5.19
C SER A 265 16.85 18.12 4.41
N GLY A 266 17.96 17.47 4.78
CA GLY A 266 19.22 17.46 4.02
C GLY A 266 19.33 16.34 2.97
N GLY A 267 18.29 15.52 2.79
CA GLY A 267 18.26 14.38 1.87
C GLY A 267 18.51 13.04 2.57
N LEU A 268 19.01 12.04 1.85
CA LEU A 268 19.08 10.67 2.36
C LEU A 268 20.02 10.47 3.57
N ALA A 269 20.89 11.45 3.89
CA ALA A 269 21.72 11.44 5.10
C ALA A 269 20.90 11.51 6.41
N ASP A 270 19.60 11.83 6.30
CA ASP A 270 18.65 11.77 7.41
C ASP A 270 18.34 10.35 7.88
N PHE A 271 18.76 9.33 7.12
CA PHE A 271 18.54 7.93 7.42
C PHE A 271 19.87 7.19 7.63
N VAL A 272 19.82 6.02 8.28
CA VAL A 272 20.99 5.17 8.49
C VAL A 272 21.53 4.64 7.18
N ASN A 273 20.68 4.02 6.34
CA ASN A 273 21.10 3.50 5.04
C ASN A 273 19.91 3.26 4.09
N VAL A 274 19.59 4.27 3.28
CA VAL A 274 18.59 4.16 2.20
C VAL A 274 19.16 4.58 0.85
N THR A 275 18.56 4.07 -0.21
CA THR A 275 18.80 4.52 -1.59
C THR A 275 17.50 4.95 -2.25
N TRP A 276 17.59 5.82 -3.27
CA TRP A 276 16.41 6.33 -3.98
C TRP A 276 15.55 5.23 -4.62
N ASN A 277 16.16 4.14 -5.07
CA ASN A 277 15.49 2.98 -5.68
C ASN A 277 15.15 1.86 -4.69
N GLY A 278 15.44 2.03 -3.40
CA GLY A 278 15.14 1.03 -2.37
C GLY A 278 16.02 -0.23 -2.40
N THR A 279 17.20 -0.21 -3.04
CA THR A 279 18.19 -1.28 -2.88
C THR A 279 18.71 -1.39 -1.45
N SER A 280 18.87 -0.26 -0.75
CA SER A 280 19.02 -0.18 0.71
C SER A 280 17.78 0.49 1.31
N ARG A 281 17.32 -0.03 2.46
CA ARG A 281 15.98 0.29 3.00
C ARG A 281 15.97 0.56 4.51
N ASP A 282 17.12 0.77 5.13
CA ASP A 282 17.18 1.13 6.54
C ASP A 282 16.85 2.61 6.71
N ALA A 283 15.54 2.86 6.81
CA ALA A 283 14.95 4.18 6.98
C ALA A 283 14.91 4.62 8.46
N THR A 284 15.68 4.00 9.34
CA THR A 284 15.90 4.49 10.71
C THR A 284 16.50 5.90 10.63
N PRO A 285 15.94 6.91 11.32
CA PRO A 285 16.53 8.25 11.39
C PRO A 285 17.96 8.22 11.92
N SER A 286 18.88 8.88 11.20
CA SER A 286 20.24 9.12 11.67
C SER A 286 20.27 10.02 12.92
N ALA A 287 21.40 10.08 13.63
CA ALA A 287 21.50 10.81 14.89
C ALA A 287 21.18 12.31 14.77
N SER A 288 21.55 12.92 13.64
CA SER A 288 21.29 14.33 13.32
C SER A 288 20.01 14.56 12.51
N SER A 289 19.20 13.51 12.32
CA SER A 289 18.06 13.54 11.43
C SER A 289 16.99 14.53 11.90
N PRO A 290 16.46 15.39 11.01
CA PRO A 290 15.33 16.27 11.32
C PRO A 290 14.02 15.49 11.50
N LEU A 291 13.99 14.19 11.19
CA LEU A 291 12.86 13.31 11.47
C LEU A 291 12.64 13.14 12.96
N ARG A 292 13.71 13.19 13.76
CA ARG A 292 13.67 12.99 15.20
C ARG A 292 12.89 14.11 15.87
N SER A 293 11.89 13.75 16.68
CA SER A 293 11.04 14.70 17.42
C SER A 293 10.16 15.62 16.55
N ALA A 294 10.06 15.37 15.24
CA ALA A 294 9.24 16.20 14.33
C ALA A 294 7.76 15.77 14.28
N ALA A 295 7.41 14.61 14.83
CA ALA A 295 6.05 14.12 14.74
C ALA A 295 5.09 14.93 15.61
N ASN A 296 3.93 15.24 15.04
CA ASN A 296 2.80 15.79 15.75
C ASN A 296 2.11 14.69 16.57
N ALA A 297 2.03 14.90 17.89
CA ALA A 297 1.46 13.95 18.84
C ALA A 297 0.00 13.54 18.55
N ALA A 298 -0.80 14.42 17.95
CA ALA A 298 -2.22 14.15 17.64
C ALA A 298 -2.42 13.10 16.54
N TYR A 299 -1.38 12.83 15.74
CA TYR A 299 -1.42 11.91 14.60
C TYR A 299 -0.39 10.78 14.72
N LEU A 300 0.05 10.47 15.94
CA LEU A 300 0.97 9.36 16.18
C LEU A 300 0.25 8.02 16.05
N THR A 301 0.90 7.10 15.34
CA THR A 301 0.61 5.67 15.43
C THR A 301 1.24 5.11 16.70
N GLU A 302 0.65 4.04 17.24
CA GLU A 302 1.15 3.41 18.46
C GLU A 302 2.54 2.77 18.24
N TYR A 303 2.73 2.11 17.10
CA TYR A 303 3.96 1.41 16.74
C TYR A 303 4.61 1.99 15.48
N ASP A 304 5.90 1.73 15.28
CA ASP A 304 6.61 1.97 14.02
C ASP A 304 6.59 0.76 13.07
N LEU A 305 7.25 0.88 11.92
CA LEU A 305 7.39 -0.18 10.91
C LEU A 305 8.07 -1.45 11.45
N SER A 306 8.87 -1.33 12.51
CA SER A 306 9.55 -2.45 13.19
C SER A 306 8.78 -2.92 14.43
N TYR A 307 7.52 -2.51 14.58
CA TYR A 307 6.63 -2.84 15.71
C TYR A 307 7.12 -2.37 17.08
N PHE A 308 8.00 -1.36 17.12
CA PHE A 308 8.38 -0.73 18.38
C PHE A 308 7.39 0.35 18.77
N LEU A 309 7.05 0.40 20.07
CA LEU A 309 6.20 1.44 20.64
C LEU A 309 6.83 2.83 20.43
N ARG A 310 6.02 3.78 19.95
CA ARG A 310 6.40 5.19 19.85
C ARG A 310 6.18 5.90 21.18
N THR A 311 7.21 6.60 21.65
CA THR A 311 7.14 7.45 22.85
C THR A 311 7.52 8.87 22.47
N LEU A 312 6.97 9.86 23.18
CA LEU A 312 7.26 11.27 22.92
C LEU A 312 8.62 11.68 23.53
N PRO A 313 9.39 12.55 22.85
CA PRO A 313 9.14 13.08 21.52
C PRO A 313 9.41 12.02 20.43
N ALA A 314 8.51 11.91 19.45
CA ALA A 314 8.51 10.84 18.46
C ALA A 314 9.02 11.29 17.09
N SER A 315 9.60 10.37 16.33
CA SER A 315 10.06 10.62 14.97
C SER A 315 8.91 10.64 13.95
N THR A 316 9.03 11.51 12.94
CA THR A 316 8.23 11.51 11.71
C THR A 316 8.68 10.38 10.79
N GLY A 317 7.77 9.81 10.01
CA GLY A 317 8.04 8.73 9.07
C GLY A 317 7.81 7.33 9.66
N GLY A 318 7.97 6.31 8.82
CA GLY A 318 7.64 4.91 9.15
C GLY A 318 8.54 4.26 10.18
N SER A 319 9.78 4.73 10.34
CA SER A 319 10.74 4.18 11.31
C SER A 319 11.04 5.20 12.41
N ARG A 320 11.39 4.73 13.61
CA ARG A 320 11.72 5.60 14.76
C ARG A 320 13.19 5.99 14.81
#